data_AF-A0A847L8M2-F1
#
_entry.id   AF-A0A847L8M2-F1
#
_cell.length_a   1.000
_cell.length_b   1.000
_cell.length_c   1.000
_cell.angle_alpha   90.00
_cell.angle_beta   90.00
_cell.angle_gamma   90.00
#
_symmetry.space_group_name_H-M   'P 1'
#
loop_
_entity.id
_entity.type
_entity.pdbx_description
1 polymer ?
#
loop_
_entity_poly.entity_id
_entity_poly.type
_entity_poly.pdbx_seq_one_letter_code
_entity_poly.pdbx_strand_id
1 'polypeptide(L)'
;GDALIISNWATFYKNVVITALIILLLIFTNRLRAIFYPSIEWILIILFIVIGIGLSVYSLRHLPLIDFRPYKIGVNIPEAMKVPEGKPADQYDTKLIYQKDGVNKEFTLENYPKNDSTWVFVEQKSTLIKKGYQPPIYNFNIIDEHLDDITEQLLHHRGNVNLLITYDVNKSSLKGLKRAEQVYQRAKANNEPFYALTASTDEDIAKLRAESEVTFPFCKADPITLKTIIRANPGLMVINNGTIKIKRNWRDF
;
A
#
# COMPACT_ATOMS: atom_id res chain seq x y z
N GLY A 1 7.85 -9.65 1.67
CA GLY A 1 7.01 -8.65 2.39
C GLY A 1 7.75 -7.34 2.43
N ASP A 2 7.12 -6.25 2.83
CA ASP A 2 7.69 -4.89 2.69
C ASP A 2 9.05 -4.69 3.39
N ALA A 3 9.36 -5.49 4.42
CA ALA A 3 10.65 -5.46 5.11
C ALA A 3 11.82 -6.08 4.30
N LEU A 4 11.53 -7.10 3.47
CA LEU A 4 12.53 -7.77 2.64
C LEU A 4 11.85 -8.35 1.40
N ILE A 5 12.24 -7.82 0.23
CA ILE A 5 11.77 -8.26 -1.08
C ILE A 5 12.79 -9.27 -1.61
N ILE A 6 12.42 -10.55 -1.60
CA ILE A 6 13.19 -11.64 -2.19
C ILE A 6 12.43 -12.20 -3.39
N SER A 7 13.15 -12.71 -4.39
CA SER A 7 12.52 -13.31 -5.57
C SER A 7 11.74 -14.59 -5.20
N ASN A 8 10.81 -14.99 -6.07
CA ASN A 8 10.05 -16.23 -5.88
C ASN A 8 10.98 -17.45 -5.77
N TRP A 9 12.00 -17.52 -6.63
CA TRP A 9 13.01 -18.58 -6.59
C TRP A 9 13.86 -18.54 -5.33
N ALA A 10 14.30 -17.35 -4.89
CA ALA A 10 15.03 -17.23 -3.64
C ALA A 10 14.19 -17.69 -2.44
N THR A 11 12.90 -17.35 -2.42
CA THR A 11 11.95 -17.80 -1.39
C THR A 11 11.79 -19.32 -1.40
N PHE A 12 11.67 -19.90 -2.59
CA PHE A 12 11.55 -21.35 -2.78
C PHE A 12 12.78 -22.08 -2.24
N TYR A 13 13.97 -21.75 -2.72
CA TYR A 13 15.20 -22.41 -2.29
C TYR A 13 15.48 -22.22 -0.80
N LYS A 14 15.23 -21.02 -0.25
CA LYS A 14 15.29 -20.76 1.19
C LYS A 14 14.42 -21.76 1.96
N ASN A 15 13.17 -21.96 1.54
CA ASN A 15 12.26 -22.88 2.21
C ASN A 15 12.70 -24.35 2.04
N VAL A 16 13.23 -24.74 0.88
CA VAL A 16 13.78 -26.09 0.65
C VAL A 16 14.94 -26.37 1.59
N VAL A 17 15.90 -25.44 1.70
CA VAL A 17 17.05 -25.58 2.60
C VAL A 17 16.60 -25.62 4.06
N ILE A 18 15.73 -24.71 4.48
CA ILE A 18 15.19 -24.72 5.86
C ILE A 18 14.45 -26.03 6.15
N THR A 19 13.64 -26.52 5.22
CA THR A 19 12.92 -27.80 5.37
C THR A 19 13.88 -28.98 5.46
N ALA A 20 14.93 -29.00 4.64
CA ALA A 20 15.96 -30.04 4.70
C ALA A 20 16.71 -30.03 6.05
N LEU A 21 17.04 -28.85 6.58
CA LEU A 21 17.64 -28.69 7.91
C LEU A 21 16.70 -29.17 9.02
N ILE A 22 15.40 -28.90 8.92
CA ILE A 22 14.38 -29.39 9.86
C ILE A 22 14.29 -30.92 9.78
N ILE A 23 14.23 -31.50 8.58
CA ILE A 23 14.20 -32.97 8.39
C ILE A 23 15.45 -33.61 9.00
N LEU A 24 16.63 -33.03 8.75
CA LEU A 24 17.89 -33.49 9.35
C LEU A 24 17.81 -33.44 10.88
N LEU A 25 17.32 -32.33 11.44
CA LEU A 25 17.12 -32.19 12.89
C LEU A 25 16.17 -33.25 13.46
N LEU A 26 15.05 -33.53 12.77
CA LEU A 26 14.08 -34.55 13.16
C LEU A 26 14.66 -35.97 13.09
N ILE A 27 15.48 -36.29 12.10
CA ILE A 27 16.15 -37.60 11.99
C ILE A 27 17.16 -37.79 13.14
N PHE A 28 17.91 -36.74 13.47
CA PHE A 28 18.95 -36.77 14.50
C PHE A 28 18.45 -36.40 15.91
N THR A 29 17.14 -36.23 16.11
CA THR A 29 16.53 -35.81 17.38
C THR A 29 17.02 -36.62 18.59
N ASN A 30 17.11 -37.95 18.45
CA ASN A 30 17.57 -38.85 19.53
C ASN A 30 19.08 -38.74 19.85
N ARG A 31 19.85 -38.02 19.02
CA ARG A 31 21.29 -37.77 19.23
C ARG A 31 21.57 -36.34 19.73
N LEU A 32 20.54 -35.49 19.80
CA LEU A 32 20.68 -34.13 20.30
C LEU A 32 20.72 -34.17 21.84
N ARG A 33 21.69 -33.48 22.42
CA ARG A 33 21.76 -33.30 23.87
C ARG A 33 20.85 -32.14 24.27
N ALA A 34 20.04 -32.33 25.30
CA ALA A 34 19.27 -31.26 25.88
C ALA A 34 20.21 -30.16 26.38
N ILE A 35 20.03 -28.95 25.87
CA ILE A 35 20.82 -27.77 26.27
C ILE A 35 20.24 -27.18 27.57
N PHE A 36 18.94 -27.31 27.76
CA PHE A 36 18.20 -26.79 28.91
C PHE A 36 17.51 -27.91 29.69
N TYR A 37 17.20 -27.65 30.96
CA TYR A 37 16.31 -28.52 31.74
C TYR A 37 14.87 -28.43 31.20
N PRO A 38 14.07 -29.51 31.24
CA PRO A 38 12.70 -29.52 30.69
C PRO A 38 11.82 -28.37 31.19
N SER A 39 11.95 -27.98 32.47
CA SER A 39 11.19 -26.86 33.03
C SER A 39 11.54 -25.52 32.38
N ILE A 40 12.82 -25.28 32.06
CA ILE A 40 13.28 -24.07 31.39
C ILE A 40 12.79 -24.06 29.94
N GLU A 41 12.83 -25.21 29.25
CA GLU A 41 12.30 -25.33 27.88
C GLU A 41 10.82 -24.95 27.82
N TRP A 42 10.00 -25.49 28.73
CA TRP A 42 8.57 -25.14 28.82
C TRP A 42 8.36 -23.65 29.11
N ILE A 43 9.15 -23.06 30.01
CA ILE A 43 9.08 -21.61 30.30
C ILE A 43 9.40 -20.80 29.04
N LEU A 44 10.46 -21.14 28.31
CA LEU A 44 10.84 -20.46 27.07
C LEU A 44 9.75 -20.61 26.00
N ILE A 45 9.19 -21.80 25.81
CA ILE A 45 8.10 -22.06 24.86
C ILE A 45 6.90 -21.18 25.20
N ILE A 46 6.44 -21.18 26.46
CA ILE A 46 5.31 -20.36 26.90
C ILE A 46 5.61 -18.87 26.71
N LEU A 47 6.82 -18.43 27.05
CA LEU A 47 7.24 -17.04 26.86
C LEU A 47 7.14 -16.62 25.39
N PHE A 48 7.69 -17.40 24.47
CA PHE A 48 7.62 -17.10 23.03
C PHE A 48 6.19 -17.10 22.50
N ILE A 49 5.34 -18.01 22.99
CA ILE A 49 3.90 -18.03 22.64
C ILE A 49 3.21 -16.76 23.14
N VAL A 50 3.42 -16.38 24.41
CA VAL A 50 2.82 -15.18 25.01
C VAL A 50 3.27 -13.92 24.27
N ILE A 51 4.56 -13.80 23.96
CA ILE A 51 5.10 -12.68 23.18
C ILE A 51 4.49 -12.66 21.78
N GLY A 52 4.43 -13.80 21.09
CA GLY A 52 3.88 -13.90 19.74
C GLY A 52 2.39 -13.52 19.68
N ILE A 53 1.58 -14.04 20.61
CA ILE A 53 0.17 -13.69 20.74
C ILE A 53 0.02 -12.22 21.14
N GLY A 54 0.80 -11.75 22.11
CA GLY A 54 0.76 -10.36 22.58
C GLY A 54 1.04 -9.35 21.46
N LEU A 55 2.10 -9.57 20.68
CA LEU A 55 2.45 -8.75 19.51
C LEU A 55 1.37 -8.81 18.42
N SER A 56 0.77 -9.98 18.20
CA SER A 56 -0.32 -10.15 17.23
C SER A 56 -1.57 -9.38 17.64
N VAL A 57 -2.00 -9.52 18.90
CA VAL A 57 -3.16 -8.80 19.46
C VAL A 57 -2.90 -7.29 19.46
N TYR A 58 -1.69 -6.86 19.81
CA TYR A 58 -1.29 -5.45 19.73
C TYR A 58 -1.42 -4.93 18.29
N SER A 59 -0.86 -5.65 17.31
CA SER A 59 -0.89 -5.25 15.89
C SER A 59 -2.28 -5.28 15.25
N LEU A 60 -3.23 -6.02 15.85
CA LEU A 60 -4.64 -6.00 15.44
C LEU A 60 -5.42 -4.82 16.03
N ARG A 61 -4.95 -4.25 17.14
CA ARG A 61 -5.62 -3.16 17.85
C ARG A 61 -4.98 -1.80 17.59
N HIS A 62 -3.68 -1.77 17.40
CA HIS A 62 -2.85 -0.58 17.25
C HIS A 62 -2.03 -0.65 15.96
N LEU A 63 -1.35 0.44 15.62
CA LEU A 63 -0.41 0.40 14.50
C LEU A 63 0.80 -0.48 14.84
N PRO A 64 1.38 -1.19 13.86
CA PRO A 64 2.62 -1.93 14.07
C PRO A 64 3.73 -1.04 14.64
N LEU A 65 4.53 -1.59 15.56
CA LEU A 65 5.65 -0.87 16.18
C LEU A 65 6.68 -0.37 15.17
N ILE A 66 6.87 -1.13 14.08
CA ILE A 66 7.79 -0.80 13.00
C ILE A 66 6.99 -0.76 11.69
N ASP A 67 7.04 0.38 11.02
CA ASP A 67 6.40 0.58 9.73
C ASP A 67 7.44 0.53 8.61
N PHE A 68 7.40 -0.55 7.81
CA PHE A 68 8.27 -0.75 6.65
C PHE A 68 7.73 -0.14 5.37
N ARG A 69 6.56 0.52 5.42
CA ARG A 69 5.87 0.99 4.23
C ARG A 69 6.39 2.35 3.76
N PRO A 70 6.11 2.72 2.50
CA PRO A 70 6.50 4.01 1.96
C PRO A 70 5.95 5.21 2.73
N TYR A 71 4.80 5.05 3.41
CA TYR A 71 4.13 6.11 4.18
C TYR A 71 4.47 6.09 5.69
N LYS A 72 5.68 5.70 6.07
CA LYS A 72 6.10 5.76 7.49
C LYS A 72 6.29 7.21 7.94
N ILE A 73 6.20 7.44 9.24
CA ILE A 73 6.42 8.76 9.84
C ILE A 73 7.82 9.29 9.44
N GLY A 74 7.89 10.58 9.08
CA GLY A 74 9.10 11.26 8.63
C GLY A 74 9.30 11.28 7.10
N VAL A 75 8.54 10.50 6.33
CA VAL A 75 8.63 10.53 4.86
C VAL A 75 7.94 11.78 4.30
N ASN A 76 8.58 12.42 3.33
CA ASN A 76 7.97 13.45 2.49
C ASN A 76 7.37 12.79 1.23
N ILE A 77 6.05 12.91 1.06
CA ILE A 77 5.28 12.25 0.00
C ILE A 77 5.72 12.74 -1.40
N PRO A 78 5.76 14.06 -1.70
CA PRO A 78 6.28 14.56 -2.98
C PRO A 78 7.68 14.05 -3.32
N GLU A 79 8.62 14.09 -2.38
CA GLU A 79 9.98 13.59 -2.62
C GLU A 79 10.01 12.07 -2.87
N ALA A 80 9.17 11.32 -2.16
CA ALA A 80 9.04 9.87 -2.35
C ALA A 80 8.27 9.47 -3.62
N MET A 81 7.66 10.43 -4.32
CA MET A 81 7.04 10.26 -5.64
C MET A 81 8.00 10.51 -6.80
N LYS A 82 9.13 11.19 -6.55
CA LYS A 82 10.10 11.49 -7.60
C LYS A 82 10.83 10.21 -8.04
N VAL A 83 10.96 10.07 -9.35
CA VAL A 83 11.89 9.11 -9.96
C VAL A 83 13.26 9.78 -10.00
N PRO A 84 14.29 9.24 -9.33
CA PRO A 84 15.64 9.79 -9.40
C PRO A 84 16.19 9.76 -10.83
N GLU A 85 17.02 10.74 -11.17
CA GLU A 85 17.69 10.80 -12.46
C GLU A 85 18.52 9.53 -12.72
N GLY A 86 18.56 9.09 -13.98
CA GLY A 86 19.32 7.91 -14.42
C GLY A 86 18.69 6.56 -14.04
N LYS A 87 17.48 6.53 -13.48
CA LYS A 87 16.75 5.28 -13.26
C LYS A 87 16.13 4.76 -14.57
N PRO A 88 16.10 3.42 -14.77
CA PRO A 88 15.57 2.84 -16.00
C PRO A 88 14.07 3.13 -16.14
N ALA A 89 13.64 3.56 -17.32
CA ALA A 89 12.23 3.65 -17.68
C ALA A 89 11.66 2.26 -18.04
N ASP A 90 10.34 2.17 -18.10
CA ASP A 90 9.64 1.01 -18.62
C ASP A 90 10.10 0.70 -20.05
N GLN A 91 10.42 -0.57 -20.32
CA GLN A 91 10.81 -1.04 -21.65
C GLN A 91 9.66 -1.81 -22.26
N TYR A 92 9.15 -1.32 -23.40
CA TYR A 92 8.06 -1.92 -24.15
C TYR A 92 8.57 -2.58 -25.42
N ASP A 93 8.09 -3.79 -25.70
CA ASP A 93 8.13 -4.40 -27.03
C ASP A 93 6.92 -3.87 -27.79
N THR A 94 7.14 -3.15 -28.89
CA THR A 94 6.05 -2.63 -29.71
C THR A 94 5.99 -3.44 -30.99
N LYS A 95 4.89 -4.18 -31.16
CA LYS A 95 4.59 -4.91 -32.38
C LYS A 95 3.47 -4.23 -33.16
N LEU A 96 3.66 -4.11 -34.47
CA LEU A 96 2.70 -3.57 -35.42
C LEU A 96 2.11 -4.74 -36.22
N ILE A 97 0.80 -4.89 -36.20
CA ILE A 97 0.10 -5.93 -36.96
C ILE A 97 -0.40 -5.32 -38.25
N TYR A 98 0.06 -5.88 -39.37
CA TYR A 98 -0.37 -5.51 -40.72
C TYR A 98 -1.03 -6.70 -41.41
N GLN A 99 -2.00 -6.41 -42.28
CA GLN A 99 -2.73 -7.39 -43.07
C GLN A 99 -2.40 -7.23 -44.55
N LYS A 100 -2.20 -8.37 -45.22
CA LYS A 100 -2.08 -8.46 -46.68
C LYS A 100 -2.76 -9.73 -47.15
N ASP A 101 -3.63 -9.63 -48.16
CA ASP A 101 -4.35 -10.76 -48.74
C ASP A 101 -5.10 -11.62 -47.70
N GLY A 102 -5.68 -10.98 -46.68
CA GLY A 102 -6.41 -11.66 -45.60
C GLY A 102 -5.53 -12.24 -44.49
N VAL A 103 -4.19 -12.21 -44.62
CA VAL A 103 -3.24 -12.74 -43.63
C VAL A 103 -2.66 -11.62 -42.77
N ASN A 104 -2.79 -11.75 -41.45
CA ASN A 104 -2.19 -10.85 -40.48
C ASN A 104 -0.74 -11.26 -40.16
N LYS A 105 0.17 -10.29 -40.07
CA LYS A 105 1.57 -10.50 -39.69
C LYS A 105 2.06 -9.42 -38.72
N GLU A 106 2.82 -9.86 -37.72
CA GLU A 106 3.47 -8.98 -36.75
C GLU A 106 4.81 -8.45 -37.28
N PHE A 107 5.06 -7.16 -37.08
CA PHE A 107 6.28 -6.45 -37.41
C PHE A 107 6.78 -5.65 -36.19
N THR A 108 8.07 -5.39 -36.10
CA THR A 108 8.68 -4.46 -35.14
C THR A 108 8.84 -3.08 -35.76
N LEU A 109 9.18 -2.08 -34.94
CA LEU A 109 9.48 -0.73 -35.43
C LEU A 109 10.67 -0.68 -36.40
N GLU A 110 11.58 -1.68 -36.35
CA GLU A 110 12.69 -1.77 -37.30
C GLU A 110 12.30 -2.43 -38.63
N ASN A 111 11.40 -3.42 -38.62
CA ASN A 111 11.17 -4.30 -39.78
C ASN A 111 9.79 -4.14 -40.46
N TYR A 112 8.99 -3.15 -40.05
CA TYR A 112 7.67 -2.94 -40.63
C TYR A 112 7.72 -2.51 -42.10
N PRO A 113 6.69 -2.82 -42.91
CA PRO A 113 6.68 -2.64 -44.36
C PRO A 113 6.50 -1.18 -44.79
N LYS A 114 7.47 -0.30 -44.46
CA LYS A 114 7.47 1.14 -44.77
C LYS A 114 7.21 1.48 -46.24
N ASN A 115 7.71 0.64 -47.14
CA ASN A 115 7.74 0.89 -48.58
C ASN A 115 6.84 -0.07 -49.38
N ASP A 116 6.02 -0.89 -48.71
CA ASP A 116 5.11 -1.82 -49.37
C ASP A 116 3.66 -1.45 -49.03
N SER A 117 3.01 -0.75 -49.95
CA SER A 117 1.63 -0.26 -49.84
C SER A 117 0.57 -1.36 -49.90
N THR A 118 0.96 -2.62 -50.16
CA THR A 118 0.02 -3.75 -50.14
C THR A 118 -0.32 -4.23 -48.72
N TRP A 119 0.42 -3.77 -47.72
CA TRP A 119 0.15 -4.04 -46.31
C TRP A 119 -0.72 -2.93 -45.70
N VAL A 120 -1.83 -3.32 -45.09
CA VAL A 120 -2.74 -2.43 -44.36
C VAL A 120 -2.48 -2.56 -42.87
N PHE A 121 -2.26 -1.44 -42.18
CA PHE A 121 -2.11 -1.44 -40.72
C PHE A 121 -3.44 -1.81 -40.06
N VAL A 122 -3.39 -2.75 -39.11
CA VAL A 122 -4.56 -3.21 -38.36
C VAL A 122 -4.53 -2.68 -36.93
N GLU A 123 -3.48 -3.03 -36.18
CA GLU A 123 -3.36 -2.67 -34.77
C GLU A 123 -1.91 -2.59 -34.31
N GLN A 124 -1.68 -1.85 -33.22
CA GLN A 124 -0.41 -1.81 -32.52
C GLN A 124 -0.58 -2.48 -31.15
N LYS A 125 0.31 -3.41 -30.86
CA LYS A 125 0.37 -4.13 -29.58
C LYS A 125 1.67 -3.83 -28.87
N SER A 126 1.59 -3.10 -27.77
CA SER A 126 2.73 -2.80 -26.90
C SER A 126 2.70 -3.69 -25.66
N THR A 127 3.74 -4.48 -25.43
CA THR A 127 3.87 -5.34 -24.24
C THR A 127 5.05 -4.88 -23.39
N LEU A 128 4.83 -4.65 -22.10
CA LEU A 128 5.89 -4.30 -21.15
C LEU A 128 6.83 -5.50 -20.95
N ILE A 129 8.06 -5.41 -21.46
CA ILE A 129 9.08 -6.47 -21.33
C ILE A 129 9.76 -6.37 -19.97
N LYS A 130 10.08 -5.15 -19.55
CA LYS A 130 10.81 -4.89 -18.32
C LYS A 130 10.30 -3.62 -17.66
N LYS A 131 9.82 -3.79 -16.43
CA LYS A 131 9.39 -2.67 -15.60
C LYS A 131 10.60 -1.81 -15.21
N GLY A 132 10.47 -0.52 -15.41
CA GLY A 132 11.39 0.51 -14.97
C GLY A 132 11.37 0.69 -13.46
N TYR A 133 12.13 1.66 -12.98
CA TYR A 133 12.11 2.04 -11.58
C TYR A 133 10.76 2.66 -11.23
N GLN A 134 10.15 2.12 -10.19
CA GLN A 134 8.92 2.64 -9.63
C GLN A 134 9.24 3.35 -8.31
N PRO A 135 8.84 4.62 -8.14
CA PRO A 135 9.11 5.33 -6.89
C PRO A 135 8.37 4.67 -5.72
N PRO A 136 8.87 4.83 -4.48
CA PRO A 136 8.24 4.23 -3.30
C PRO A 136 6.75 4.58 -3.17
N ILE A 137 6.37 5.79 -3.55
CA ILE A 137 4.99 6.25 -3.68
C ILE A 137 4.74 6.59 -5.14
N TYR A 138 3.67 6.07 -5.75
CA TYR A 138 3.42 6.27 -7.19
C TYR A 138 1.95 6.48 -7.57
N ASN A 139 1.00 6.23 -6.67
CA ASN A 139 -0.45 6.33 -6.91
C ASN A 139 -1.14 7.15 -5.80
N PHE A 140 -0.52 8.23 -5.33
CA PHE A 140 -1.11 9.07 -4.29
C PHE A 140 -1.91 10.21 -4.91
N ASN A 141 -3.19 9.98 -5.14
CA ASN A 141 -4.12 11.00 -5.64
C ASN A 141 -5.33 11.10 -4.71
N ILE A 142 -5.80 12.33 -4.48
CA ILE A 142 -6.96 12.66 -3.67
C ILE A 142 -7.93 13.45 -4.55
N ILE A 143 -9.07 12.84 -4.81
CA ILE A 143 -10.14 13.43 -5.62
C ILE A 143 -11.27 13.87 -4.68
N ASP A 144 -11.69 15.13 -4.75
CA ASP A 144 -12.76 15.64 -3.90
C ASP A 144 -14.17 15.27 -4.41
N GLU A 145 -15.21 15.83 -3.79
CA GLU A 145 -16.61 15.59 -4.17
C GLU A 145 -17.00 16.24 -5.51
N HIS A 146 -16.20 17.18 -6.01
CA HIS A 146 -16.38 17.85 -7.30
C HIS A 146 -15.59 17.18 -8.43
N LEU A 147 -14.93 16.05 -8.14
CA LEU A 147 -14.03 15.32 -9.04
C LEU A 147 -12.74 16.07 -9.35
N ASP A 148 -12.37 17.05 -8.52
CA ASP A 148 -11.13 17.79 -8.66
C ASP A 148 -9.98 17.07 -7.93
N ASP A 149 -8.80 17.04 -8.55
CA ASP A 149 -7.59 16.55 -7.92
C ASP A 149 -6.98 17.63 -7.02
N ILE A 150 -7.15 17.44 -5.70
CA ILE A 150 -6.68 18.38 -4.68
C ILE A 150 -5.32 17.97 -4.09
N THR A 151 -4.65 16.97 -4.66
CA THR A 151 -3.43 16.36 -4.10
C THR A 151 -2.33 17.38 -3.88
N GLU A 152 -1.94 18.11 -4.92
CA GLU A 152 -0.84 19.08 -4.87
C GLU A 152 -1.11 20.20 -3.85
N GLN A 153 -2.37 20.68 -3.80
CA GLN A 153 -2.79 21.69 -2.83
C GLN A 153 -2.58 21.21 -1.39
N LEU A 154 -2.95 19.97 -1.08
CA LEU A 154 -2.81 19.39 0.26
C LEU A 154 -1.34 19.07 0.60
N LEU A 155 -0.58 18.57 -0.36
CA LEU A 155 0.83 18.26 -0.16
C LEU A 155 1.69 19.52 0.03
N HIS A 156 1.35 20.63 -0.60
CA HIS A 156 2.06 21.90 -0.45
C HIS A 156 1.46 22.85 0.60
N HIS A 157 0.42 22.41 1.32
CA HIS A 157 -0.21 23.21 2.36
C HIS A 157 0.77 23.51 3.51
N ARG A 158 0.88 24.80 3.85
CA ARG A 158 1.67 25.28 5.00
C ARG A 158 0.86 25.14 6.27
N GLY A 159 1.08 24.05 7.00
CA GLY A 159 0.34 23.74 8.23
C GLY A 159 0.03 22.26 8.30
N ASN A 160 -0.74 21.86 9.31
CA ASN A 160 -1.18 20.47 9.44
C ASN A 160 -2.37 20.23 8.52
N VAL A 161 -2.28 19.18 7.70
CA VAL A 161 -3.41 18.60 6.97
C VAL A 161 -3.72 17.26 7.60
N ASN A 162 -4.95 17.11 8.09
CA ASN A 162 -5.44 15.92 8.75
C ASN A 162 -6.15 15.03 7.73
N LEU A 163 -5.60 13.83 7.48
CA LEU A 163 -6.15 12.84 6.56
C LEU A 163 -6.67 11.64 7.34
N LEU A 164 -7.99 11.50 7.42
CA LEU A 164 -8.64 10.34 8.02
C LEU A 164 -8.77 9.23 6.96
N ILE A 165 -7.93 8.21 7.05
CA ILE A 165 -7.92 7.10 6.12
C ILE A 165 -8.99 6.08 6.53
N THR A 166 -9.98 5.87 5.68
CA THR A 166 -11.02 4.85 5.85
C THR A 166 -11.20 4.13 4.52
N TYR A 167 -10.45 3.05 4.29
CA TYR A 167 -10.39 2.43 2.96
C TYR A 167 -11.73 1.83 2.51
N ASP A 168 -12.60 1.49 3.47
CA ASP A 168 -13.93 0.93 3.24
C ASP A 168 -14.83 1.34 4.42
N VAL A 169 -15.79 2.22 4.17
CA VAL A 169 -16.70 2.75 5.20
C VAL A 169 -17.53 1.64 5.84
N ASN A 170 -17.92 0.62 5.07
CA ASN A 170 -18.72 -0.51 5.55
C ASN A 170 -17.93 -1.43 6.51
N LYS A 171 -16.59 -1.36 6.47
CA LYS A 171 -15.69 -2.08 7.38
C LYS A 171 -15.08 -1.17 8.45
N SER A 172 -15.50 0.09 8.51
CA SER A 172 -14.94 1.07 9.43
C SER A 172 -15.57 0.94 10.81
N SER A 173 -14.77 1.16 11.86
CA SER A 173 -15.33 1.18 13.22
C SER A 173 -16.20 2.41 13.43
N LEU A 174 -17.50 2.22 13.71
CA LEU A 174 -18.42 3.31 14.04
C LEU A 174 -17.93 4.15 15.25
N LYS A 175 -17.39 3.49 16.28
CA LYS A 175 -16.77 4.19 17.42
C LYS A 175 -15.55 5.01 17.01
N GLY A 176 -14.74 4.47 16.09
CA GLY A 176 -13.60 5.17 15.53
C GLY A 176 -14.00 6.41 14.73
N LEU A 177 -15.05 6.31 13.92
CA LEU A 177 -15.60 7.43 13.14
C LEU A 177 -16.15 8.53 14.05
N LYS A 178 -16.91 8.18 15.10
CA LYS A 178 -17.39 9.16 16.09
C LYS A 178 -16.24 9.86 16.85
N ARG A 179 -15.14 9.16 17.12
CA ARG A 179 -13.93 9.80 17.67
C ARG A 179 -13.24 10.69 16.65
N ALA A 180 -13.21 10.28 15.38
CA ALA A 180 -12.67 11.09 14.30
C ALA A 180 -13.43 12.41 14.15
N GLU A 181 -14.74 12.39 14.34
CA GLU A 181 -15.58 13.60 14.34
C GLU A 181 -15.10 14.61 15.39
N GLN A 182 -14.73 14.16 16.59
CA GLN A 182 -14.18 15.06 17.62
C GLN A 182 -12.83 15.67 17.20
N VAL A 183 -12.00 14.90 16.49
CA VAL A 183 -10.73 15.40 15.93
C VAL A 183 -11.02 16.41 14.83
N TYR A 184 -11.98 16.13 13.96
CA TYR A 184 -12.41 17.04 12.90
C TYR A 184 -12.91 18.37 13.45
N GLN A 185 -13.79 18.37 14.46
CA GLN A 185 -14.30 19.62 15.04
C GLN A 185 -13.18 20.47 15.66
N ARG A 186 -12.15 19.85 16.26
CA ARG A 186 -10.96 20.57 16.75
C ARG A 186 -10.10 21.12 15.62
N ALA A 187 -9.84 20.32 14.58
CA ALA A 187 -9.10 20.77 13.40
C ALA A 187 -9.80 21.95 12.72
N LYS A 188 -11.13 21.85 12.55
CA LYS A 188 -11.97 22.92 12.01
C LYS A 188 -11.90 24.20 12.84
N ALA A 189 -11.97 24.10 14.17
CA ALA A 189 -11.84 25.26 15.06
C ALA A 189 -10.47 25.96 14.93
N ASN A 190 -9.43 25.20 14.57
CA ASN A 190 -8.07 25.72 14.35
C ASN A 190 -7.79 26.11 12.88
N ASN A 191 -8.79 26.05 12.00
CA ASN A 191 -8.64 26.24 10.55
C ASN A 191 -7.62 25.28 9.90
N GLU A 192 -7.46 24.08 10.45
CA GLU A 192 -6.63 23.03 9.85
C GLU A 192 -7.47 22.21 8.84
N PRO A 193 -6.98 22.01 7.60
CA PRO A 193 -7.66 21.15 6.64
C PRO A 193 -7.84 19.73 7.17
N PHE A 194 -9.03 19.16 6.98
CA PHE A 194 -9.35 17.81 7.39
C PHE A 194 -10.20 17.12 6.33
N TYR A 195 -9.74 15.97 5.84
CA TYR A 195 -10.44 15.17 4.82
C TYR A 195 -10.43 13.70 5.17
N ALA A 196 -11.55 13.02 4.98
CA ALA A 196 -11.63 11.58 5.07
C ALA A 196 -11.42 10.94 3.69
N LEU A 197 -10.39 10.11 3.55
CA LEU A 197 -10.05 9.45 2.29
C LEU A 197 -10.65 8.04 2.27
N THR A 198 -11.42 7.72 1.23
CA THR A 198 -12.10 6.43 1.08
C THR A 198 -12.15 5.93 -0.36
N ALA A 199 -12.24 4.61 -0.52
CA ALA A 199 -12.53 3.97 -1.80
C ALA A 199 -14.01 3.52 -1.92
N SER A 200 -14.83 3.80 -0.90
CA SER A 200 -16.26 3.43 -0.89
C SER A 200 -17.08 4.30 -1.84
N THR A 201 -18.27 3.80 -2.19
CA THR A 201 -19.21 4.51 -3.07
C THR A 201 -19.86 5.69 -2.35
N ASP A 202 -20.44 6.64 -3.09
CA ASP A 202 -21.18 7.76 -2.50
C ASP A 202 -22.45 7.29 -1.78
N GLU A 203 -23.07 6.21 -2.25
CA GLU A 203 -24.20 5.57 -1.58
C GLU A 203 -23.81 5.05 -0.19
N ASP A 204 -22.66 4.36 -0.07
CA ASP A 204 -22.17 3.86 1.22
C ASP A 204 -21.84 5.02 2.18
N ILE A 205 -21.27 6.12 1.66
CA ILE A 205 -20.98 7.32 2.45
C ILE A 205 -22.26 7.98 2.94
N ALA A 206 -23.29 8.07 2.09
CA ALA A 206 -24.58 8.63 2.47
C ALA A 206 -25.27 7.81 3.57
N LYS A 207 -25.25 6.47 3.45
CA LYS A 207 -25.73 5.55 4.50
C LYS A 207 -24.95 5.77 5.80
N LEU A 208 -23.63 5.81 5.73
CA LEU A 208 -22.79 6.04 6.90
C LEU A 208 -23.13 7.38 7.59
N ARG A 209 -23.30 8.46 6.83
CA ARG A 209 -23.65 9.79 7.38
C ARG A 209 -24.98 9.74 8.12
N ALA A 210 -25.98 9.03 7.60
CA ALA A 210 -27.27 8.85 8.26
C ALA A 210 -27.18 8.07 9.59
N GLU A 211 -26.25 7.10 9.70
CA GLU A 211 -26.10 6.26 10.90
C GLU A 211 -25.16 6.83 11.97
N SER A 212 -24.17 7.64 11.56
CA SER A 212 -23.03 8.00 12.42
C SER A 212 -22.94 9.47 12.79
N GLU A 213 -23.76 10.34 12.16
CA GLU A 213 -23.77 11.80 12.36
C GLU A 213 -22.42 12.49 12.09
N VAL A 214 -21.54 11.86 11.31
CA VAL A 214 -20.24 12.44 10.94
C VAL A 214 -20.40 13.56 9.91
N THR A 215 -19.63 14.64 10.07
CA THR A 215 -19.76 15.86 9.26
C THR A 215 -18.47 16.28 8.54
N PHE A 216 -17.40 15.49 8.66
CA PHE A 216 -16.18 15.72 7.88
C PHE A 216 -16.38 15.46 6.38
N PRO A 217 -15.65 16.19 5.50
CA PRO A 217 -15.72 15.97 4.06
C PRO A 217 -15.02 14.67 3.68
N PHE A 218 -15.59 13.96 2.70
CA PHE A 218 -15.01 12.74 2.14
C PHE A 218 -14.40 13.02 0.78
N CYS A 219 -13.23 12.44 0.52
CA CYS A 219 -12.54 12.43 -0.76
C CYS A 219 -12.28 10.99 -1.19
N LYS A 220 -12.15 10.77 -2.48
CA LYS A 220 -11.82 9.49 -3.08
C LYS A 220 -10.32 9.30 -3.21
N ALA A 221 -9.88 8.07 -2.97
CA ALA A 221 -8.51 7.65 -3.19
C ALA A 221 -8.44 6.13 -3.42
N ASP A 222 -7.37 5.67 -4.07
CA ASP A 222 -7.20 4.26 -4.43
C ASP A 222 -7.14 3.35 -3.18
N PRO A 223 -7.92 2.25 -3.11
CA PRO A 223 -7.99 1.38 -1.95
C PRO A 223 -6.66 0.70 -1.60
N ILE A 224 -5.82 0.41 -2.60
CA ILE A 224 -4.50 -0.20 -2.37
C ILE A 224 -3.60 0.84 -1.68
N THR A 225 -3.66 2.08 -2.13
CA THR A 225 -2.96 3.22 -1.55
C THR A 225 -3.40 3.47 -0.12
N LEU A 226 -4.71 3.52 0.16
CA LEU A 226 -5.23 3.71 1.52
C LEU A 226 -4.78 2.59 2.48
N LYS A 227 -4.86 1.32 2.04
CA LYS A 227 -4.37 0.17 2.82
C LYS A 227 -2.85 0.16 2.98
N THR A 228 -2.11 0.84 2.10
CA THR A 228 -0.66 1.02 2.20
C THR A 228 -0.33 2.18 3.14
N ILE A 229 -1.11 3.26 3.14
CA ILE A 229 -0.91 4.40 4.04
C ILE A 229 -1.01 3.93 5.49
N ILE A 230 -2.07 3.23 5.90
CA ILE A 230 -2.25 2.86 7.31
C ILE A 230 -2.99 1.53 7.47
N ARG A 231 -2.62 0.73 8.47
CA ARG A 231 -3.30 -0.52 8.84
C ARG A 231 -4.42 -0.28 9.86
N ALA A 232 -5.28 0.68 9.59
CA ALA A 232 -6.41 1.02 10.45
C ALA A 232 -7.61 1.47 9.60
N ASN A 233 -8.82 1.28 10.13
CA ASN A 233 -10.08 1.66 9.45
C ASN A 233 -11.12 2.09 10.50
N PRO A 234 -11.23 3.38 10.83
CA PRO A 234 -10.42 4.48 10.31
C PRO A 234 -9.01 4.57 10.94
N GLY A 235 -8.11 5.34 10.34
CA GLY A 235 -6.82 5.74 10.90
C GLY A 235 -6.47 7.17 10.53
N LEU A 236 -5.80 7.91 11.41
CA LEU A 236 -5.42 9.31 11.17
C LEU A 236 -3.98 9.37 10.66
N MET A 237 -3.75 10.16 9.61
CA MET A 237 -2.44 10.59 9.15
C MET A 237 -2.41 12.12 9.13
N VAL A 238 -1.43 12.73 9.79
CA VAL A 238 -1.22 14.19 9.73
C VAL A 238 0.02 14.45 8.90
N ILE A 239 -0.13 15.28 7.87
CA ILE A 239 0.98 15.73 7.03
C ILE A 239 1.19 17.23 7.22
N ASN A 240 2.42 17.68 7.01
CA ASN A 240 2.78 19.10 7.02
C ASN A 240 3.79 19.35 5.90
N ASN A 241 3.41 20.18 4.92
CA ASN A 241 4.18 20.41 3.68
C ASN A 241 4.71 19.09 3.09
N GLY A 242 3.79 18.14 2.88
CA GLY A 242 4.03 16.82 2.28
C GLY A 242 4.70 15.82 3.21
N THR A 243 5.17 16.24 4.39
CA THR A 243 5.88 15.38 5.33
C THR A 243 4.93 14.74 6.33
N ILE A 244 4.93 13.41 6.42
CA ILE A 244 4.12 12.66 7.40
C ILE A 244 4.66 12.89 8.80
N LYS A 245 3.88 13.56 9.65
CA LYS A 245 4.26 13.86 11.03
C LYS A 245 3.70 12.85 12.02
N ILE A 246 2.46 12.42 11.83
CA ILE A 246 1.74 11.59 12.79
C ILE A 246 0.94 10.52 12.06
N LYS A 247 0.91 9.31 12.62
CA LYS A 247 -0.04 8.25 12.25
C LYS A 247 -0.63 7.63 13.51
N ARG A 248 -1.95 7.51 13.58
CA ARG A 248 -2.66 6.96 14.76
C ARG A 248 -3.77 6.01 14.32
N ASN A 249 -3.93 4.91 15.04
CA ASN A 249 -5.12 4.06 14.93
C ASN A 249 -6.30 4.77 15.62
N TRP A 250 -7.53 4.52 15.18
CA TRP A 250 -8.74 5.06 15.84
C TRP A 250 -8.88 4.71 17.33
N ARG A 251 -8.27 3.59 17.76
CA ARG A 251 -8.21 3.23 19.18
C ARG A 251 -7.39 4.22 20.00
N ASP A 252 -6.46 4.88 19.32
CA ASP A 252 -5.45 5.77 19.88
C ASP A 252 -5.70 7.22 19.52
N PHE A 253 -6.91 7.65 19.10
CA PHE A 253 -7.23 9.06 18.83
C PHE A 253 -7.18 9.92 20.10
#